data_AF-A0A2H4VLR0-F1
#
_entry.id   AF-A0A2H4VLR0-F1
#
_cell.length_a   1.000
_cell.length_b   1.000
_cell.length_c   1.000
_cell.angle_alpha   90.00
_cell.angle_beta   90.00
_cell.angle_gamma   90.00
#
_symmetry.space_group_name_H-M   'P 1'
#
loop_
_entity.id
_entity.type
_entity.pdbx_description
1 polymer ?
#
loop_
_entity_poly.entity_id
_entity_poly.type
_entity_poly.pdbx_seq_one_letter_code
_entity_poly.pdbx_strand_id
1 'polypeptide(L)'
;MESEDEITITENDVMDIMDVFTRVPPLILKMVVKRNKNVVKSFETQIKEYKNHLDSREMVKIEKVLEMDVPDLQEILRKAYLETGQKQLKILADPHAEEFISGNLRELKKILFPSRFI
;
A
#
# COMPACT_ATOMS: atom_id res chain seq x y z
N MET A 1 -5.75 26.46 5.34
CA MET A 1 -6.08 25.38 4.40
C MET A 1 -4.76 24.96 3.81
N GLU A 2 -4.17 23.87 4.29
CA GLU A 2 -3.07 23.23 3.58
C GLU A 2 -3.66 22.74 2.25
N SER A 3 -3.10 23.18 1.13
CA SER A 3 -3.57 22.81 -0.19
C SER A 3 -3.38 21.30 -0.41
N GLU A 4 -4.38 20.66 -1.02
CA GLU A 4 -4.35 19.23 -1.38
C GLU A 4 -3.11 18.84 -2.22
N ASP A 5 -2.42 19.82 -2.81
CA ASP A 5 -1.18 19.70 -3.57
C ASP A 5 0.10 19.41 -2.75
N GLU A 6 0.08 19.49 -1.41
CA GLU A 6 1.29 19.33 -0.58
C GLU A 6 1.50 17.91 -0.01
N ILE A 7 0.56 16.98 -0.18
CA ILE A 7 0.68 15.64 0.40
C ILE A 7 1.72 14.81 -0.38
N THR A 8 2.91 14.71 0.21
CA THR A 8 4.00 13.84 -0.25
C THR A 8 4.05 12.59 0.60
N ILE A 9 4.02 11.42 -0.04
CA ILE A 9 4.18 10.12 0.65
C ILE A 9 5.66 9.85 0.85
N THR A 10 6.05 9.52 2.07
CA THR A 10 7.45 9.30 2.48
C THR A 10 7.61 8.05 3.33
N GLU A 11 8.85 7.70 3.66
CA GLU A 11 9.17 6.62 4.60
C GLU A 11 8.57 6.85 6.00
N ASN A 12 8.38 8.11 6.41
CA ASN A 12 7.74 8.43 7.69
C ASN A 12 6.29 7.95 7.72
N ASP A 13 5.53 8.10 6.62
CA ASP A 13 4.16 7.58 6.53
C ASP A 13 4.11 6.05 6.69
N VAL A 14 5.14 5.34 6.23
CA VAL A 14 5.28 3.89 6.42
C VAL A 14 5.63 3.55 7.88
N MET A 15 6.49 4.35 8.51
CA MET A 15 6.87 4.16 9.91
C MET A 15 5.72 4.42 10.88
N ASP A 16 4.87 5.40 10.59
CA ASP A 16 3.69 5.73 11.41
C ASP A 16 2.69 4.56 11.51
N ILE A 17 2.68 3.67 10.51
CA ILE A 17 1.80 2.49 10.44
C ILE A 17 2.57 1.16 10.54
N MET A 18 3.78 1.17 11.11
CA MET A 18 4.66 0.00 11.16
C MET A 18 4.02 -1.20 11.90
N ASP A 19 3.13 -0.94 12.86
CA ASP A 19 2.40 -1.99 13.57
C ASP A 19 1.57 -2.85 12.60
N VAL A 20 1.04 -2.27 11.51
CA VAL A 20 0.30 -3.01 10.48
C VAL A 20 1.22 -3.95 9.71
N PHE A 21 2.41 -3.48 9.30
CA PHE A 21 3.38 -4.30 8.58
C PHE A 21 3.87 -5.51 9.38
N THR A 22 3.96 -5.37 10.70
CA THR A 22 4.49 -6.42 11.58
C THR A 22 3.45 -7.49 11.96
N ARG A 23 2.15 -7.27 11.69
CA ARG A 23 1.08 -8.26 11.93
C ARG A 23 1.21 -9.53 11.09
N VAL A 24 1.82 -9.44 9.91
CA VAL A 24 2.03 -10.58 9.03
C VAL A 24 3.47 -11.10 9.18
N PRO A 25 3.66 -12.39 9.53
CA PRO A 25 5.00 -12.97 9.60
C PRO A 25 5.72 -12.90 8.24
N PRO A 26 7.04 -12.60 8.20
CA PRO A 26 7.78 -12.44 6.95
C PRO A 26 7.69 -13.65 6.00
N LEU A 27 7.68 -14.87 6.55
CA LEU A 27 7.59 -16.10 5.76
C LEU A 27 6.24 -16.21 5.03
N ILE A 28 5.15 -15.81 5.70
CA ILE A 28 3.81 -15.80 5.12
C ILE A 28 3.73 -14.74 4.02
N LEU A 29 4.21 -13.53 4.31
CA LEU A 29 4.24 -12.45 3.31
C LEU A 29 5.02 -12.85 2.06
N LYS A 30 6.22 -13.43 2.22
CA LYS A 30 7.04 -13.92 1.11
C LYS A 30 6.31 -14.97 0.26
N MET A 31 5.55 -15.88 0.88
CA MET A 31 4.75 -16.85 0.14
C MET A 31 3.59 -16.22 -0.64
N VAL A 32 2.95 -15.21 -0.06
CA VAL A 32 1.84 -14.47 -0.68
C VAL A 32 2.34 -13.68 -1.90
N VAL A 33 3.45 -12.95 -1.75
CA VAL A 33 4.12 -12.21 -2.83
C VAL A 33 4.56 -13.16 -3.94
N LYS A 34 5.27 -14.25 -3.60
CA LYS A 34 5.76 -15.24 -4.59
C LYS A 34 4.64 -15.87 -5.41
N ARG A 35 3.45 -16.04 -4.81
CA ARG A 35 2.27 -16.61 -5.49
C ARG A 35 1.44 -15.54 -6.23
N ASN A 36 1.89 -14.29 -6.23
CA ASN A 36 1.20 -13.14 -6.81
C ASN A 36 -0.30 -13.08 -6.46
N LYS A 37 -0.61 -13.29 -5.17
CA LYS A 37 -2.02 -13.35 -4.73
C LYS A 37 -2.63 -11.95 -4.70
N ASN A 38 -3.84 -11.81 -5.23
CA ASN A 38 -4.66 -10.63 -4.99
C ASN A 38 -5.30 -10.73 -3.60
N VAL A 39 -4.66 -10.11 -2.61
CA VAL A 39 -5.16 -10.06 -1.23
C VAL A 39 -6.31 -9.08 -1.09
N VAL A 40 -6.29 -7.99 -1.85
CA VAL A 40 -7.33 -6.96 -1.82
C VAL A 40 -8.73 -7.53 -2.07
N LYS A 41 -8.86 -8.41 -3.06
CA LYS A 41 -10.12 -9.10 -3.36
C LYS A 41 -10.65 -9.94 -2.19
N SER A 42 -9.76 -10.50 -1.37
CA SER A 42 -10.14 -11.31 -0.21
C SER A 42 -10.72 -10.46 0.94
N PHE A 43 -10.45 -9.15 0.94
CA PHE A 43 -10.89 -8.20 1.96
C PHE A 43 -11.84 -7.13 1.41
N GLU A 44 -12.44 -7.36 0.23
CA GLU A 44 -13.24 -6.35 -0.47
C GLU A 44 -14.37 -5.77 0.40
N THR A 45 -15.09 -6.62 1.13
CA THR A 45 -16.17 -6.19 2.03
C THR A 45 -15.65 -5.25 3.11
N GLN A 46 -14.57 -5.65 3.79
CA GLN A 46 -13.96 -4.85 4.86
C GLN A 46 -13.42 -3.52 4.34
N ILE A 47 -12.83 -3.51 3.14
CA ILE A 47 -12.34 -2.29 2.49
C ILE A 47 -13.50 -1.33 2.21
N LYS A 48 -14.61 -1.83 1.66
CA LYS A 48 -15.81 -1.01 1.39
C LYS A 48 -16.43 -0.44 2.66
N GLU A 49 -16.48 -1.23 3.72
CA GLU A 49 -17.00 -0.79 5.02
C GLU A 49 -16.08 0.27 5.66
N TYR A 50 -14.77 0.05 5.65
CA TYR A 50 -13.81 0.98 6.24
C TYR A 50 -13.73 2.30 5.46
N LYS A 51 -13.97 2.28 4.13
CA LYS A 51 -13.96 3.49 3.30
C LYS A 51 -14.84 4.62 3.86
N ASN A 52 -15.98 4.30 4.46
CA ASN A 52 -16.92 5.29 5.00
C ASN A 52 -16.42 5.95 6.31
N HIS A 53 -15.33 5.44 6.88
CA HIS A 53 -14.71 5.96 8.10
C HIS A 53 -13.46 6.79 7.82
N LEU A 54 -13.01 6.83 6.56
CA LEU A 54 -11.83 7.61 6.17
C LEU A 54 -12.16 9.10 6.16
N ASP A 55 -11.28 9.91 6.74
CA ASP A 55 -11.35 11.35 6.57
C ASP A 55 -10.84 11.78 5.18
N SER A 56 -11.04 13.06 4.84
CA SER A 56 -10.63 13.60 3.54
C SER A 56 -9.12 13.52 3.32
N ARG A 57 -8.31 13.69 4.38
CA ARG A 57 -6.86 13.65 4.28
C ARG A 57 -6.35 12.23 4.05
N GLU A 58 -6.93 11.25 4.74
CA GLU A 58 -6.64 9.83 4.53
C GLU A 58 -7.02 9.39 3.11
N MET A 59 -8.17 9.84 2.60
CA MET A 59 -8.59 9.55 1.23
C MET A 59 -7.59 10.10 0.21
N VAL A 60 -7.13 11.35 0.38
CA VAL A 60 -6.13 11.95 -0.52
C VAL A 60 -4.80 11.19 -0.47
N LYS A 61 -4.33 10.76 0.72
CA LYS A 61 -3.13 9.91 0.83
C LYS A 61 -3.30 8.59 0.07
N ILE A 62 -4.45 7.94 0.19
CA ILE A 62 -4.75 6.70 -0.53
C ILE A 62 -4.76 6.93 -2.04
N GLU A 63 -5.43 7.98 -2.52
CA GLU A 63 -5.42 8.35 -3.94
C GLU A 63 -4.01 8.56 -4.46
N LYS A 64 -3.17 9.28 -3.68
CA LYS A 64 -1.78 9.51 -4.04
C LYS A 64 -1.01 8.20 -4.20
N VAL A 65 -1.10 7.28 -3.22
CA VAL A 65 -0.44 5.97 -3.30
C VAL A 65 -0.93 5.14 -4.49
N LEU A 66 -2.22 5.20 -4.82
CA LEU A 66 -2.81 4.48 -5.97
C LEU A 66 -2.40 5.02 -7.34
N GLU A 67 -1.82 6.22 -7.38
CA GLU A 67 -1.36 6.89 -8.60
C GLU A 67 0.17 6.89 -8.74
N MET A 68 0.89 6.52 -7.69
CA MET A 68 2.35 6.39 -7.73
C MET A 68 2.80 5.18 -8.54
N ASP A 69 3.93 5.35 -9.22
CA ASP A 69 4.63 4.24 -9.85
C ASP A 69 5.16 3.29 -8.77
N VAL A 70 5.03 1.99 -9.02
CA VAL A 70 5.42 0.96 -8.04
C VAL A 70 6.91 1.05 -7.68
N PRO A 71 7.85 1.30 -8.60
CA PRO A 71 9.25 1.54 -8.23
C PRO A 71 9.46 2.65 -7.21
N ASP A 72 8.69 3.74 -7.27
CA ASP A 72 8.79 4.84 -6.30
C ASP A 72 8.28 4.41 -4.92
N LEU A 73 7.17 3.66 -4.88
CA LEU A 73 6.68 3.06 -3.64
C LEU A 73 7.70 2.07 -3.05
N GLN A 74 8.35 1.28 -3.89
CA GLN A 74 9.38 0.34 -3.45
C GLN A 74 10.62 1.06 -2.90
N GLU A 75 10.99 2.20 -3.45
CA GLU A 75 12.06 3.05 -2.91
C GLU A 75 11.71 3.60 -1.52
N ILE A 76 10.46 4.06 -1.32
CA ILE A 76 9.98 4.49 0.00
C ILE A 76 10.04 3.34 1.02
N LEU A 77 9.55 2.16 0.64
CA LEU A 77 9.61 0.96 1.48
C LEU A 77 11.07 0.55 1.78
N ARG A 78 11.98 0.73 0.81
CA ARG A 78 13.41 0.45 0.98
C ARG A 78 14.04 1.39 2.00
N LYS A 79 13.75 2.69 1.96
CA LYS A 79 14.22 3.67 2.95
C LYS A 79 13.73 3.31 4.35
N ALA A 80 12.42 3.07 4.51
CA ALA A 80 11.84 2.64 5.78
C ALA A 80 12.46 1.32 6.29
N TYR A 81 12.81 0.38 5.40
CA TYR A 81 13.53 -0.83 5.76
C TYR A 81 14.94 -0.54 6.29
N LEU A 82 15.70 0.37 5.66
CA LEU A 82 17.04 0.72 6.11
C LEU A 82 17.05 1.30 7.53
N GLU A 83 16.00 2.01 7.91
CA GLU A 83 15.87 2.61 9.24
C GLU A 83 15.39 1.61 10.30
N THR A 84 14.48 0.70 9.94
CA THR A 84 13.79 -0.16 10.92
C THR A 84 14.28 -1.61 10.96
N GLY A 85 14.95 -2.07 9.90
CA GLY A 85 15.37 -3.46 9.74
C GLY A 85 14.20 -4.46 9.53
N GLN A 86 12.96 -3.97 9.34
CA GLN A 86 11.78 -4.84 9.27
C GLN A 86 11.74 -5.66 7.98
N LYS A 87 11.71 -6.99 8.12
CA LYS A 87 11.84 -7.92 6.98
C LYS A 87 10.66 -7.82 6.00
N GLN A 88 9.48 -7.42 6.48
CA GLN A 88 8.28 -7.25 5.65
C GLN A 88 8.47 -6.11 4.64
N LEU A 89 9.07 -5.00 5.07
CA LEU A 89 9.41 -3.88 4.20
C LEU A 89 10.43 -4.31 3.15
N LYS A 90 11.48 -5.05 3.55
CA LYS A 90 12.45 -5.61 2.61
C LYS A 90 11.80 -6.48 1.53
N ILE A 91 10.83 -7.32 1.91
CA ILE A 91 10.14 -8.21 0.97
C ILE A 91 9.34 -7.42 -0.07
N LEU A 92 8.68 -6.34 0.36
CA LEU A 92 7.85 -5.52 -0.53
C LEU A 92 8.67 -4.53 -1.37
N ALA A 93 9.80 -4.05 -0.84
CA ALA A 93 10.75 -3.20 -1.55
C ALA A 93 11.57 -3.95 -2.62
N ASP A 94 11.56 -5.29 -2.61
CA ASP A 94 12.24 -6.11 -3.61
C ASP A 94 11.56 -5.95 -4.98
N PRO A 95 12.29 -5.63 -6.07
CA PRO A 95 11.70 -5.49 -7.41
C PRO A 95 10.85 -6.68 -7.86
N HIS A 96 11.14 -7.90 -7.39
CA HIS A 96 10.32 -9.07 -7.70
C HIS A 96 8.89 -9.01 -7.11
N ALA A 97 8.61 -8.10 -6.17
CA ALA A 97 7.29 -7.85 -5.63
C ALA A 97 6.46 -6.86 -6.47
N GLU A 98 7.03 -6.26 -7.51
CA GLU A 98 6.38 -5.20 -8.30
C GLU A 98 5.02 -5.63 -8.86
N GLU A 99 4.97 -6.81 -9.50
CA GLU A 99 3.73 -7.34 -10.08
C GLU A 99 2.65 -7.58 -9.01
N PHE A 100 3.06 -8.08 -7.84
CA PHE A 100 2.16 -8.28 -6.70
C PHE A 100 1.60 -6.96 -6.19
N ILE A 101 2.42 -5.93 -6.05
CA ILE A 101 1.99 -4.60 -5.59
C ILE A 101 1.07 -3.98 -6.64
N SER A 102 1.48 -3.94 -7.91
CA SER A 102 0.69 -3.38 -9.01
C SER A 102 -0.68 -4.04 -9.13
N GLY A 103 -0.74 -5.38 -9.04
CA GLY A 103 -1.98 -6.14 -9.11
C GLY A 103 -2.94 -5.79 -7.97
N ASN A 104 -2.44 -5.68 -6.75
CA ASN A 104 -3.24 -5.34 -5.58
C ASN A 104 -3.68 -3.87 -5.59
N LEU A 105 -2.81 -2.91 -5.93
CA LEU A 105 -3.17 -1.49 -6.06
C LEU A 105 -4.25 -1.29 -7.12
N ARG A 106 -4.12 -1.97 -8.27
CA ARG A 106 -5.12 -1.90 -9.34
C ARG A 106 -6.48 -2.40 -8.89
N GLU A 107 -6.52 -3.52 -8.15
CA GLU A 107 -7.78 -4.03 -7.62
C GLU A 107 -8.37 -3.09 -6.56
N LEU A 108 -7.53 -2.53 -5.69
CA LEU A 108 -7.97 -1.57 -4.67
C LEU A 108 -8.58 -0.32 -5.33
N LYS A 109 -7.95 0.18 -6.40
CA LYS A 109 -8.45 1.31 -7.17
C LYS A 109 -9.85 1.04 -7.74
N LYS A 110 -10.12 -0.17 -8.24
CA LYS A 110 -11.47 -0.54 -8.74
C LYS A 110 -12.52 -0.56 -7.63
N ILE A 111 -12.15 -1.05 -6.44
CA ILE A 111 -13.07 -1.13 -5.29
C ILE A 111 -13.39 0.28 -4.77
N LEU A 112 -12.38 1.14 -4.64
CA LEU A 112 -12.55 2.47 -4.07
C LEU A 112 -13.12 3.48 -5.07
N PHE A 113 -12.79 3.37 -6.36
CA PHE A 113 -13.16 4.31 -7.41
C PHE A 113 -13.80 3.60 -8.61
N PRO A 114 -14.92 2.87 -8.43
CA PRO A 114 -15.52 2.06 -9.49
C PRO A 114 -15.95 2.89 -10.71
N SER A 115 -16.34 4.15 -10.50
CA SER A 115 -16.75 5.08 -11.57
C SER A 115 -15.62 5.49 -12.52
N ARG A 116 -14.34 5.29 -12.17
CA ARG A 116 -13.19 5.57 -13.05
C ARG A 116 -12.92 4.44 -14.07
N PHE A 117 -13.74 3.38 -14.07
CA PHE A 117 -13.59 2.20 -14.91
C PHE A 117 -14.84 1.88 -15.76
N ILE A 118 -15.81 2.79 -15.77
CA ILE A 118 -17.06 2.69 -16.54
C ILE A 118 -16.90 3.54 -17.81
#